data_AF-A0A533XAP5-F1
#
_entry.id   AF-A0A533XAP5-F1
#
_cell.length_a   1.000
_cell.length_b   1.000
_cell.length_c   1.000
_cell.angle_alpha   90.00
_cell.angle_beta   90.00
_cell.angle_gamma   90.00
#
_symmetry.space_group_name_H-M   'P 1'
#
loop_
_entity.id
_entity.type
_entity.pdbx_description
1 polymer ?
#
loop_
_entity_poly.entity_id
_entity_poly.type
_entity_poly.pdbx_seq_one_letter_code
_entity_poly.pdbx_strand_id
1 'polypeptide(L)'
;MNPISDGQGDTETHTAGATLAEQRERIRQRLWDGASGAEVMAALTELVDGLIIGRYRNVVRRMDECAVKAGFHHCCLVALGGYGRRELAPYSDIDLMFLYRQEASTVVPELVRQMLHQLWDSGFQVGHSVRTIQDCFELASTDLTIRTSMMEARFLAGSPQLFQEFRRRYFRRVVAKGADRFIERKLEERRREYEKFGETVYLLEPNVKKSKGGLRDLHVLQWIGMARYQAATIQELTDRGILSRQDYVALTEAREFLWRVRAFMHSHAGMAQEILSFDEQVWLAERFGFQDRPHLLAVEQFMQQYYRHTMGLYELCTRFVDRCRRVPIWRRLARLLPAPRLDGYFLVTGEQLTVPAELRNRVLDSPDLLLRLFDLARFRRLRIDTTLL
;
A
#
# COMPACT_ATOMS: atom_id res chain seq x y z
N MET A 1 11.82 58.82 48.78
CA MET A 1 10.94 57.72 49.24
C MET A 1 10.94 56.66 48.15
N ASN A 2 11.55 55.50 48.48
CA ASN A 2 11.51 54.15 47.90
C ASN A 2 11.32 53.88 46.39
N PRO A 3 11.94 52.78 45.91
CA PRO A 3 12.38 52.62 44.53
C PRO A 3 11.38 51.85 43.66
N ILE A 4 11.52 52.04 42.35
CA ILE A 4 10.84 51.28 41.30
C ILE A 4 11.42 49.86 41.30
N SER A 5 10.59 48.88 41.61
CA SER A 5 10.91 47.46 41.61
C SER A 5 10.84 46.88 40.20
N ASP A 6 11.93 46.25 39.79
CA ASP A 6 12.02 45.31 38.68
C ASP A 6 10.96 44.21 38.81
N GLY A 7 10.19 44.01 37.75
CA GLY A 7 9.31 42.86 37.56
C GLY A 7 9.78 42.06 36.34
N GLN A 8 10.78 41.21 36.54
CA GLN A 8 10.97 39.99 35.74
C GLN A 8 10.26 38.85 36.48
N GLY A 9 9.50 38.03 35.75
CA GLY A 9 8.88 36.83 36.30
C GLY A 9 7.80 36.24 35.40
N ASP A 10 8.24 35.37 34.48
CA ASP A 10 7.58 34.12 34.13
C ASP A 10 6.25 34.16 33.35
N THR A 11 6.37 34.41 32.04
CA THR A 11 5.53 33.70 31.05
C THR A 11 6.38 32.69 30.28
N GLU A 12 7.10 31.84 31.01
CA GLU A 12 7.75 30.65 30.45
C GLU A 12 6.74 29.49 30.35
N THR A 13 6.40 29.16 29.11
CA THR A 13 6.45 27.78 28.59
C THR A 13 5.73 26.67 29.36
N HIS A 14 4.39 26.72 29.43
CA HIS A 14 3.57 25.57 29.82
C HIS A 14 2.68 25.05 28.67
N THR A 15 3.31 24.43 27.66
CA THR A 15 2.70 23.27 26.99
C THR A 15 3.65 22.10 27.19
N ALA A 16 3.56 21.50 28.37
CA ALA A 16 4.24 20.25 28.69
C ALA A 16 3.88 19.21 27.61
N GLY A 17 4.91 18.69 26.94
CA GLY A 17 4.75 17.72 25.86
C GLY A 17 4.04 16.48 26.38
N ALA A 18 2.82 16.27 25.91
CA ALA A 18 2.05 15.06 26.17
C ALA A 18 2.87 13.82 25.83
N THR A 19 2.78 12.79 26.67
CA THR A 19 3.52 11.54 26.48
C THR A 19 3.14 10.85 25.16
N LEU A 20 3.98 9.95 24.64
CA LEU A 20 3.67 9.18 23.43
C LEU A 20 2.35 8.40 23.58
N ALA A 21 2.08 7.87 24.78
CA ALA A 21 0.84 7.17 25.10
C ALA A 21 -0.38 8.11 24.99
N GLU A 22 -0.30 9.32 25.56
CA GLU A 22 -1.35 10.33 25.45
C GLU A 22 -1.61 10.76 23.99
N GLN A 23 -0.55 10.90 23.18
CA GLN A 23 -0.70 11.25 21.76
C GLN A 23 -1.39 10.13 20.97
N ARG A 24 -0.99 8.87 21.19
CA ARG A 24 -1.65 7.71 20.59
C ARG A 24 -3.12 7.64 21.01
N GLU A 25 -3.40 7.89 22.28
CA GLU A 25 -4.75 7.89 22.84
C GLU A 25 -5.62 9.01 22.25
N ARG A 26 -5.06 10.21 22.03
CA ARG A 26 -5.77 11.30 21.34
C ARG A 26 -6.11 10.93 19.89
N ILE A 27 -5.19 10.29 19.16
CA ILE A 27 -5.47 9.83 17.80
C ILE A 27 -6.53 8.72 17.80
N ARG A 28 -6.45 7.82 18.78
CA ARG A 28 -7.47 6.79 19.02
C ARG A 28 -8.84 7.45 19.26
N GLN A 29 -8.92 8.43 20.16
CA GLN A 29 -10.19 9.12 20.43
C GLN A 29 -10.77 9.79 19.18
N ARG A 30 -9.94 10.45 18.36
CA ARG A 30 -10.40 11.02 17.07
C ARG A 30 -11.05 9.98 16.16
N LEU A 31 -10.51 8.76 16.10
CA LEU A 31 -11.13 7.68 15.32
C LEU A 31 -12.51 7.31 15.87
N TRP A 32 -12.68 7.26 17.20
CA TRP A 32 -13.97 7.02 17.86
C TRP A 32 -14.96 8.17 17.62
N ASP A 33 -14.47 9.40 17.50
CA ASP A 33 -15.27 10.59 17.22
C ASP A 33 -15.60 10.75 15.73
N GLY A 34 -15.22 9.78 14.89
CA GLY A 34 -15.62 9.71 13.48
C GLY A 34 -14.57 10.18 12.47
N ALA A 35 -13.31 10.36 12.88
CA ALA A 35 -12.23 10.64 11.93
C ALA A 35 -12.11 9.56 10.86
N SER A 36 -11.72 9.99 9.66
CA SER A 36 -11.44 9.10 8.53
C SER A 36 -10.18 8.26 8.79
N GLY A 37 -10.10 7.10 8.15
CA GLY A 37 -8.87 6.29 8.14
C GLY A 37 -7.68 7.09 7.62
N ALA A 38 -7.87 7.94 6.61
CA ALA A 38 -6.80 8.79 6.09
C ALA A 38 -6.25 9.77 7.14
N GLU A 39 -7.11 10.44 7.91
CA GLU A 39 -6.70 11.35 8.98
C GLU A 39 -5.94 10.61 10.09
N VAL A 40 -6.38 9.40 10.47
CA VAL A 40 -5.72 8.59 11.50
C VAL A 40 -4.33 8.15 11.05
N MET A 41 -4.19 7.65 9.83
CA MET A 41 -2.92 7.20 9.26
C MET A 41 -1.92 8.37 9.13
N ALA A 42 -2.41 9.55 8.72
CA ALA A 42 -1.61 10.77 8.64
C ALA A 42 -1.12 11.21 10.03
N ALA A 43 -2.03 11.30 11.01
CA ALA A 43 -1.69 11.71 12.37
C ALA A 43 -0.68 10.77 13.05
N LEU A 44 -0.84 9.45 12.87
CA LEU A 44 0.13 8.47 13.37
C LEU A 44 1.48 8.61 12.67
N THR A 45 1.48 8.79 11.35
CA THR A 45 2.72 8.98 10.60
C THR A 45 3.45 10.25 11.04
N GLU A 46 2.74 11.36 11.25
CA GLU A 46 3.32 12.62 11.71
C GLU A 46 3.89 12.52 13.13
N LEU A 47 3.17 11.85 14.04
CA LEU A 47 3.64 11.58 15.40
C LEU A 47 4.95 10.77 15.38
N VAL A 48 4.98 9.69 14.60
CA VAL A 48 6.15 8.81 14.48
C VAL A 48 7.31 9.51 13.77
N ASP A 49 7.04 10.28 12.71
CA ASP A 49 8.04 11.11 12.02
C ASP A 49 8.69 12.10 12.99
N GLY A 50 7.88 12.83 13.77
CA GLY A 50 8.36 13.81 14.75
C GLY A 50 9.29 13.17 15.79
N LEU A 51 8.90 12.02 16.34
CA LEU A 51 9.70 11.25 17.29
C LEU A 51 11.04 10.82 16.67
N ILE A 52 11.00 10.17 15.50
CA ILE A 52 12.17 9.59 14.85
C ILE A 52 13.14 10.68 14.38
N ILE A 53 12.63 11.74 13.76
CA ILE A 53 13.44 12.87 13.28
C ILE A 53 14.07 13.62 14.46
N GLY A 54 13.29 13.89 15.50
CA GLY A 54 13.79 14.53 16.72
C GLY A 54 14.89 13.70 17.38
N ARG A 55 14.68 12.38 17.51
CA ARG A 55 15.67 11.46 18.08
C ARG A 55 16.94 11.40 17.25
N TYR A 56 16.83 11.26 15.93
CA TYR A 56 18.00 11.24 15.05
C TYR A 56 18.88 12.47 15.23
N ARG A 57 18.25 13.66 15.24
CA ARG A 57 18.97 14.93 15.45
C ARG A 57 19.66 14.98 16.81
N ASN A 58 18.98 14.51 17.86
CA ASN A 58 19.53 14.51 19.21
C ASN A 58 20.71 13.53 19.38
N VAL A 59 20.62 12.34 18.79
CA VAL A 59 21.71 11.36 18.83
C VAL A 59 22.94 11.90 18.11
N VAL A 60 22.78 12.37 16.87
CA VAL A 60 23.91 12.87 16.08
C VAL A 60 24.57 14.08 16.75
N ARG A 61 23.80 15.02 17.31
CA ARG A 61 24.34 16.22 18.00
C ARG A 61 25.13 15.93 19.29
N ARG A 62 24.96 14.75 19.88
CA ARG A 62 25.69 14.34 21.10
C ARG A 62 26.98 13.59 20.80
N MET A 63 27.26 13.31 19.53
CA MET A 63 28.51 12.69 19.10
C MET A 63 29.62 13.76 18.95
N ASP A 64 30.87 13.31 18.78
CA ASP A 64 31.98 14.22 18.47
C ASP A 64 31.80 14.93 17.12
N GLU A 65 32.56 16.01 16.87
CA GLU A 65 32.42 16.83 15.67
C GLU A 65 32.58 16.04 14.35
N CYS A 66 33.48 15.06 14.32
CA CYS A 66 33.70 14.22 13.14
C CYS A 66 32.46 13.35 12.89
N ALA A 67 31.91 12.76 13.95
CA ALA A 67 30.70 11.96 13.89
C ALA A 67 29.44 12.78 13.56
N VAL A 68 29.35 14.04 14.02
CA VAL A 68 28.28 14.97 13.63
C VAL A 68 28.30 15.20 12.12
N LYS A 69 29.49 15.49 11.56
CA LYS A 69 29.65 15.70 10.11
C LYS A 69 29.30 14.43 9.33
N ALA A 70 29.78 13.27 9.78
CA ALA A 70 29.45 11.99 9.18
C ALA A 70 27.95 11.68 9.22
N GLY A 71 27.29 11.92 10.36
CA GLY A 71 25.86 11.72 10.55
C GLY A 71 25.01 12.60 9.63
N PHE A 72 25.28 13.90 9.56
CA PHE A 72 24.46 14.82 8.77
C PHE A 72 24.79 14.87 7.28
N HIS A 73 26.01 14.53 6.85
CA HIS A 73 26.42 14.63 5.44
C HIS A 73 26.60 13.29 4.73
N HIS A 74 26.93 12.22 5.48
CA HIS A 74 27.29 10.92 4.93
C HIS A 74 26.37 9.78 5.39
N CYS A 75 25.34 10.08 6.19
CA CYS A 75 24.29 9.14 6.58
C CYS A 75 22.90 9.80 6.43
N CYS A 76 21.86 9.01 6.17
CA CYS A 76 20.48 9.44 6.30
C CYS A 76 19.57 8.30 6.73
N LEU A 77 18.49 8.66 7.41
CA LEU A 77 17.44 7.77 7.84
C LEU A 77 16.27 7.81 6.87
N VAL A 78 15.82 6.63 6.45
CA VAL A 78 14.82 6.45 5.41
C VAL A 78 13.72 5.53 5.93
N ALA A 79 12.46 5.97 5.82
CA ALA A 79 11.29 5.11 6.04
C ALA A 79 11.06 4.23 4.80
N LEU A 80 10.72 2.96 5.03
CA LEU A 80 10.40 2.00 3.98
C LEU A 80 8.98 1.44 4.16
N GLY A 81 8.49 0.68 3.16
CA GLY A 81 7.27 -0.09 3.31
C GLY A 81 6.01 0.77 3.55
N GLY A 82 5.14 0.33 4.45
CA GLY A 82 3.94 1.07 4.84
C GLY A 82 4.26 2.42 5.48
N TYR A 83 5.34 2.50 6.25
CA TYR A 83 5.79 3.75 6.86
C TYR A 83 6.32 4.75 5.81
N GLY A 84 7.05 4.23 4.80
CA GLY A 84 7.50 5.00 3.65
C GLY A 84 6.34 5.64 2.88
N ARG A 85 5.26 4.88 2.68
CA ARG A 85 4.01 5.35 2.02
C ARG A 85 3.13 6.27 2.89
N ARG A 86 3.47 6.49 4.17
CA ARG A 86 2.62 7.22 5.14
C ARG A 86 1.29 6.53 5.43
N GLU A 87 1.31 5.20 5.52
CA GLU A 87 0.14 4.35 5.75
C GLU A 87 0.24 3.62 7.11
N LEU A 88 0.74 4.30 8.14
CA LEU A 88 0.84 3.71 9.48
C LEU A 88 -0.53 3.62 10.14
N ALA A 89 -1.02 2.38 10.29
CA ALA A 89 -2.17 2.08 11.14
C ALA A 89 -1.72 1.97 12.60
N PRO A 90 -2.65 2.08 13.58
CA PRO A 90 -2.35 1.73 14.97
C PRO A 90 -1.62 0.39 15.04
N TYR A 91 -0.62 0.26 15.91
CA TYR A 91 0.18 -0.96 16.06
C TYR A 91 0.91 -1.46 14.80
N SER A 92 1.04 -0.66 13.74
CA SER A 92 1.86 -1.03 12.58
C SER A 92 3.35 -0.99 12.90
N ASP A 93 4.08 -1.92 12.30
CA ASP A 93 5.54 -1.93 12.32
C ASP A 93 6.12 -0.70 11.61
N ILE A 94 7.32 -0.32 12.05
CA ILE A 94 8.11 0.75 11.44
C ILE A 94 9.32 0.12 10.77
N ASP A 95 9.45 0.32 9.46
CA ASP A 95 10.62 -0.14 8.71
C ASP A 95 11.57 1.04 8.42
N LEU A 96 12.81 0.92 8.90
CA LEU A 96 13.86 1.92 8.75
C LEU A 96 15.04 1.41 7.93
N MET A 97 15.63 2.31 7.14
CA MET A 97 16.91 2.08 6.49
C MET A 97 17.88 3.20 6.83
N PHE A 98 19.01 2.83 7.40
CA PHE A 98 20.16 3.69 7.60
C PHE A 98 21.01 3.62 6.34
N LEU A 99 20.81 4.59 5.46
CA LEU A 99 21.55 4.70 4.22
C LEU A 99 22.80 5.54 4.48
N TYR A 100 23.98 5.01 4.14
CA TYR A 100 25.25 5.67 4.45
C TYR A 100 26.28 5.55 3.33
N ARG A 101 27.31 6.40 3.40
CA ARG A 101 28.55 6.29 2.62
C ARG A 101 29.69 5.78 3.50
N GLN A 102 30.77 5.32 2.89
CA GLN A 102 31.91 4.74 3.61
C GLN A 102 32.50 5.68 4.68
N GLU A 103 32.42 6.99 4.47
CA GLU A 103 32.86 8.03 5.41
C GLU A 103 32.07 8.03 6.74
N ALA A 104 30.88 7.43 6.78
CA ALA A 104 30.09 7.27 8.00
C ALA A 104 30.14 5.83 8.57
N SER A 105 30.96 4.93 8.01
CA SER A 105 30.99 3.51 8.39
C SER A 105 31.29 3.26 9.87
N THR A 106 32.10 4.11 10.51
CA THR A 106 32.45 4.01 11.93
C THR A 106 31.37 4.58 12.86
N VAL A 107 30.52 5.47 12.36
CA VAL A 107 29.51 6.21 13.15
C VAL A 107 28.16 5.52 13.13
N VAL A 108 27.82 4.90 12.00
CA VAL A 108 26.51 4.28 11.76
C VAL A 108 26.16 3.18 12.78
N PRO A 109 27.05 2.25 13.18
CA PRO A 109 26.71 1.22 14.16
C PRO A 109 26.19 1.79 15.48
N GLU A 110 26.86 2.83 15.99
CA GLU A 110 26.49 3.48 17.24
C GLU A 110 25.20 4.30 17.08
N LEU A 111 25.05 5.01 15.96
CA LEU A 111 23.82 5.72 15.61
C LEU A 111 22.62 4.77 15.56
N VAL A 112 22.75 3.62 14.90
CA VAL A 112 21.70 2.59 14.78
C VAL A 112 21.32 2.09 16.16
N ARG A 113 22.30 1.69 16.99
CA ARG A 113 22.06 1.19 18.34
C ARG A 113 21.30 2.21 19.20
N GLN A 114 21.74 3.46 19.23
CA GLN A 114 21.08 4.52 20.01
C GLN A 114 19.68 4.88 19.49
N MET A 115 19.44 4.76 18.19
CA MET A 115 18.11 4.97 17.60
C MET A 115 17.15 3.84 17.97
N LEU A 116 17.57 2.59 17.80
CA LEU A 116 16.69 1.43 17.96
C LEU A 116 16.31 1.16 19.41
N HIS A 117 17.25 1.26 20.35
CA HIS A 117 16.97 1.00 21.76
C HIS A 117 15.79 1.84 22.27
N GLN A 118 15.78 3.15 21.99
CA GLN A 118 14.70 4.01 22.46
C GLN A 118 13.36 3.73 21.75
N LEU A 119 13.37 3.34 20.47
CA LEU A 119 12.14 3.01 19.77
C LEU A 119 11.50 1.73 20.32
N TRP A 120 12.32 0.73 20.65
CA TRP A 120 11.85 -0.49 21.32
C TRP A 120 11.36 -0.21 22.74
N ASP A 121 12.06 0.62 23.52
CA ASP A 121 11.61 1.06 24.85
C ASP A 121 10.27 1.82 24.79
N SER A 122 9.99 2.48 23.66
CA SER A 122 8.72 3.18 23.38
C SER A 122 7.62 2.25 22.83
N GLY A 123 7.88 0.94 22.80
CA GLY A 123 6.92 -0.10 22.37
C GLY A 123 6.69 -0.17 20.87
N PHE A 124 7.58 0.35 20.03
CA PHE A 124 7.50 0.16 18.58
C PHE A 124 8.13 -1.16 18.16
N GLN A 125 7.49 -1.88 17.24
CA GLN A 125 8.12 -2.94 16.47
C GLN A 125 8.87 -2.31 15.29
N VAL A 126 10.20 -2.43 15.29
CA VAL A 126 11.07 -1.76 14.30
C VAL A 126 11.84 -2.78 13.48
N GLY A 127 11.48 -2.90 12.20
CA GLY A 127 12.33 -3.49 11.19
C GLY A 127 13.41 -2.49 10.79
N HIS A 128 14.67 -2.94 10.64
CA HIS A 128 15.73 -2.04 10.21
C HIS A 128 16.74 -2.70 9.26
N SER A 129 17.41 -1.87 8.48
CA SER A 129 18.54 -2.27 7.64
C SER A 129 19.59 -1.16 7.60
N VAL A 130 20.85 -1.54 7.42
CA VAL A 130 21.99 -0.63 7.27
C VAL A 130 22.59 -0.92 5.91
N ARG A 131 22.64 0.09 5.02
CA ARG A 131 22.97 -0.14 3.61
C ARG A 131 23.76 1.01 3.01
N THR A 132 24.69 0.68 2.14
CA THR A 132 25.20 1.61 1.12
C THR A 132 24.28 1.62 -0.10
N ILE A 133 24.44 2.60 -0.99
CA ILE A 133 23.72 2.62 -2.28
C ILE A 133 24.03 1.35 -3.10
N GLN A 134 25.24 0.80 -2.98
CA GLN A 134 25.65 -0.39 -3.71
C GLN A 134 24.92 -1.63 -3.19
N ASP A 135 24.83 -1.81 -1.88
CA ASP A 135 24.07 -2.90 -1.23
C ASP A 135 22.61 -2.87 -1.68
N CYS A 136 22.03 -1.67 -1.79
CA CYS A 136 20.67 -1.49 -2.27
C CYS A 136 20.47 -2.03 -3.70
N PHE A 137 21.47 -1.93 -4.59
CA PHE A 137 21.36 -2.49 -5.94
C PHE A 137 21.49 -4.01 -5.94
N GLU A 138 22.44 -4.54 -5.18
CA GLU A 138 22.70 -5.97 -5.08
C GLU A 138 21.49 -6.70 -4.51
N LEU A 139 20.98 -6.24 -3.36
CA LEU A 139 19.80 -6.82 -2.71
C LEU A 139 18.53 -6.67 -3.55
N ALA A 140 18.34 -5.55 -4.24
CA ALA A 140 17.17 -5.38 -5.11
C ALA A 140 17.17 -6.31 -6.34
N SER A 141 18.33 -6.86 -6.70
CA SER A 141 18.44 -7.80 -7.82
C SER A 141 18.05 -9.22 -7.42
N THR A 142 18.26 -9.59 -6.16
CA THR A 142 18.04 -10.94 -5.63
C THR A 142 16.71 -11.06 -4.89
N ASP A 143 16.30 -10.03 -4.14
CA ASP A 143 15.12 -10.05 -3.28
C ASP A 143 14.05 -9.05 -3.75
N LEU A 144 12.89 -9.59 -4.13
CA LEU A 144 11.77 -8.80 -4.64
C LEU A 144 11.06 -7.99 -3.55
N THR A 145 11.04 -8.47 -2.31
CA THR A 145 10.47 -7.76 -1.16
C THR A 145 11.31 -6.55 -0.81
N ILE A 146 12.64 -6.72 -0.70
CA ILE A 146 13.59 -5.63 -0.47
C ILE A 146 13.51 -4.62 -1.62
N ARG A 147 13.43 -5.10 -2.87
CA ARG A 147 13.25 -4.24 -4.04
C ARG A 147 12.00 -3.36 -3.90
N THR A 148 10.85 -3.92 -3.59
CA THR A 148 9.62 -3.11 -3.44
C THR A 148 9.64 -2.20 -2.25
N SER A 149 10.18 -2.64 -1.13
CA SER A 149 10.30 -1.82 0.08
C SER A 149 11.13 -0.55 -0.20
N MET A 150 12.21 -0.65 -0.99
CA MET A 150 13.04 0.49 -1.40
C MET A 150 12.42 1.36 -2.50
N MET A 151 11.47 0.85 -3.28
CA MET A 151 10.68 1.69 -4.20
C MET A 151 9.81 2.70 -3.43
N GLU A 152 9.47 2.38 -2.18
CA GLU A 152 8.61 3.18 -1.30
C GLU A 152 9.41 4.05 -0.33
N ALA A 153 10.71 4.19 -0.57
CA ALA A 153 11.62 4.91 0.30
C ALA A 153 11.24 6.39 0.44
N ARG A 154 11.15 6.84 1.71
CA ARG A 154 10.87 8.23 2.07
C ARG A 154 11.93 8.75 3.05
N PHE A 155 12.49 9.90 2.73
CA PHE A 155 13.48 10.56 3.58
C PHE A 155 12.86 11.00 4.92
N LEU A 156 13.60 10.78 6.02
CA LEU A 156 13.25 11.28 7.34
C LEU A 156 14.28 12.32 7.83
N ALA A 157 15.56 11.94 7.93
CA ALA A 157 16.60 12.77 8.55
C ALA A 157 18.01 12.45 8.02
N GLY A 158 18.99 13.30 8.33
CA GLY A 158 20.38 13.19 7.87
C GLY A 158 20.59 13.90 6.54
N SER A 159 21.41 13.32 5.66
CA SER A 159 21.86 13.90 4.37
C SER A 159 20.80 13.81 3.27
N PRO A 160 20.15 14.92 2.87
CA PRO A 160 19.19 14.91 1.77
C PRO A 160 19.87 14.63 0.42
N GLN A 161 21.12 15.06 0.25
CA GLN A 161 21.90 14.84 -0.98
C GLN A 161 22.17 13.34 -1.20
N LEU A 162 22.52 12.61 -0.13
CA LEU A 162 22.69 11.15 -0.19
C LEU A 162 21.39 10.46 -0.61
N PHE A 163 20.27 10.83 0.01
CA PHE A 163 18.97 10.26 -0.33
C PHE A 163 18.55 10.56 -1.78
N GLN A 164 18.75 11.79 -2.25
CA GLN A 164 18.46 12.14 -3.65
C GLN A 164 19.34 11.38 -4.63
N GLU A 165 20.62 11.17 -4.32
CA GLU A 165 21.49 10.32 -5.14
C GLU A 165 20.95 8.89 -5.19
N PHE A 166 20.62 8.31 -4.04
CA PHE A 166 20.02 6.99 -3.93
C PHE A 166 18.77 6.89 -4.80
N ARG A 167 17.77 7.74 -4.60
CA ARG A 167 16.51 7.71 -5.37
C ARG A 167 16.77 7.75 -6.87
N ARG A 168 17.61 8.69 -7.33
CA ARG A 168 17.92 8.86 -8.76
C ARG A 168 18.64 7.65 -9.35
N ARG A 169 19.62 7.06 -8.64
CA ARG A 169 20.37 5.90 -9.14
C ARG A 169 19.55 4.62 -9.06
N TYR A 170 18.84 4.42 -7.95
CA TYR A 170 17.95 3.27 -7.73
C TYR A 170 16.84 3.22 -8.77
N PHE A 171 16.20 4.36 -9.03
CA PHE A 171 15.20 4.47 -10.07
C PHE A 171 15.74 4.03 -11.44
N ARG A 172 16.86 4.61 -11.90
CA ARG A 172 17.45 4.32 -13.21
C ARG A 172 17.95 2.89 -13.36
N ARG A 173 18.54 2.31 -12.31
CA ARG A 173 19.15 0.97 -12.37
C ARG A 173 18.16 -0.15 -12.10
N VAL A 174 17.17 0.06 -11.24
CA VAL A 174 16.27 -0.97 -10.74
C VAL A 174 14.84 -0.77 -11.23
N VAL A 175 14.24 0.38 -10.96
CA VAL A 175 12.79 0.60 -11.20
C VAL A 175 12.48 0.69 -12.69
N ALA A 176 13.25 1.49 -13.43
CA ALA A 176 13.04 1.73 -14.86
C ALA A 176 13.41 0.52 -15.74
N LYS A 177 13.95 -0.57 -15.17
CA LYS A 177 14.39 -1.76 -15.90
C LYS A 177 13.59 -3.00 -15.51
N GLY A 178 13.28 -3.81 -16.51
CA GLY A 178 12.66 -5.13 -16.31
C GLY A 178 11.24 -5.07 -15.74
N ALA A 179 10.46 -4.05 -16.10
CA ALA A 179 9.08 -3.89 -15.63
C ALA A 179 8.21 -5.12 -15.91
N ASP A 180 8.35 -5.76 -17.09
CA ASP A 180 7.61 -6.99 -17.42
C ASP A 180 7.89 -8.11 -16.42
N ARG A 181 9.17 -8.44 -16.22
CA ARG A 181 9.61 -9.47 -15.26
C ARG A 181 9.21 -9.13 -13.83
N PHE A 182 9.25 -7.85 -13.46
CA PHE A 182 8.80 -7.38 -12.14
C PHE A 182 7.30 -7.62 -11.94
N ILE A 183 6.48 -7.26 -12.92
CA ILE A 183 5.02 -7.47 -12.91
C ILE A 183 4.71 -8.96 -12.80
N GLU A 184 5.34 -9.81 -13.61
CA GLU A 184 5.13 -11.26 -13.59
C GLU A 184 5.44 -11.87 -12.22
N ARG A 185 6.60 -11.55 -11.64
CA ARG A 185 6.98 -12.03 -10.31
C ARG A 185 6.04 -11.51 -9.22
N LYS A 186 5.58 -10.26 -9.29
CA LYS A 186 4.62 -9.72 -8.32
C LYS A 186 3.25 -10.36 -8.42
N LEU A 187 2.80 -10.66 -9.63
CA LEU A 187 1.56 -11.43 -9.82
C LEU A 187 1.68 -12.86 -9.29
N GLU A 188 2.86 -13.47 -9.38
CA GLU A 188 3.12 -14.77 -8.79
C GLU A 188 3.11 -14.74 -7.26
N GLU A 189 3.81 -13.79 -6.63
CA GLU A 189 3.73 -13.56 -5.18
C GLU A 189 2.27 -13.36 -4.75
N ARG A 190 1.50 -12.61 -5.52
CA ARG A 190 0.10 -12.34 -5.22
C ARG A 190 -0.79 -13.57 -5.32
N ARG A 191 -0.60 -14.42 -6.33
CA ARG A 191 -1.33 -15.71 -6.45
C ARG A 191 -1.09 -16.60 -5.23
N ARG A 192 0.18 -16.73 -4.79
CA ARG A 192 0.52 -17.52 -3.60
C ARG A 192 -0.11 -16.97 -2.33
N GLU A 193 -0.20 -15.64 -2.20
CA GLU A 193 -0.93 -15.04 -1.08
C GLU A 193 -2.44 -15.34 -1.14
N TYR A 194 -3.07 -15.36 -2.32
CA TYR A 194 -4.48 -15.76 -2.45
C TYR A 194 -4.71 -17.23 -2.07
N GLU A 195 -3.81 -18.13 -2.45
CA GLU A 195 -3.90 -19.54 -2.05
C GLU A 195 -3.90 -19.71 -0.52
N LYS A 196 -3.18 -18.83 0.20
CA LYS A 196 -3.10 -18.85 1.66
C LYS A 196 -4.28 -18.15 2.35
N PHE A 197 -4.74 -17.01 1.81
CA PHE A 197 -5.73 -16.13 2.45
C PHE A 197 -7.12 -16.19 1.81
N GLY A 198 -7.33 -17.14 0.90
CA GLY A 198 -8.60 -17.40 0.23
C GLY A 198 -8.67 -16.85 -1.20
N GLU A 199 -9.23 -17.67 -2.09
CA GLU A 199 -9.30 -17.40 -3.52
C GLU A 199 -10.60 -16.70 -3.98
N THR A 200 -11.42 -16.21 -3.04
CA THR A 200 -12.64 -15.44 -3.35
C THR A 200 -12.62 -14.10 -2.62
N VAL A 201 -13.36 -13.12 -3.15
CA VAL A 201 -13.60 -11.84 -2.46
C VAL A 201 -14.65 -12.04 -1.35
N TYR A 202 -15.52 -13.04 -1.46
CA TYR A 202 -16.63 -13.33 -0.53
C TYR A 202 -16.24 -14.27 0.61
N LEU A 203 -15.09 -14.07 1.22
CA LEU A 203 -14.68 -14.85 2.39
C LEU A 203 -15.47 -14.39 3.61
N LEU A 204 -15.94 -15.33 4.41
CA LEU A 204 -16.69 -15.04 5.63
C LEU A 204 -15.86 -14.26 6.65
N GLU A 205 -14.57 -14.56 6.80
CA GLU A 205 -13.64 -13.85 7.68
C GLU A 205 -12.39 -13.42 6.88
N PRO A 206 -12.49 -12.33 6.08
CA PRO A 206 -11.42 -11.94 5.17
C PRO A 206 -10.25 -11.29 5.91
N ASN A 207 -9.06 -11.35 5.32
CA ASN A 207 -7.94 -10.53 5.73
C ASN A 207 -7.99 -9.17 5.01
N VAL A 208 -8.17 -8.08 5.76
CA VAL A 208 -8.38 -6.71 5.23
C VAL A 208 -7.22 -6.23 4.34
N LYS A 209 -6.01 -6.73 4.62
CA LYS A 209 -4.80 -6.39 3.87
C LYS A 209 -4.50 -7.37 2.74
N LYS A 210 -4.61 -8.67 2.99
CA LYS A 210 -4.05 -9.74 2.15
C LYS A 210 -5.06 -10.57 1.38
N SER A 211 -6.36 -10.51 1.67
CA SER A 211 -7.37 -11.17 0.84
C SER A 211 -7.58 -10.44 -0.50
N LYS A 212 -8.29 -11.08 -1.44
CA LYS A 212 -8.66 -10.45 -2.72
C LYS A 212 -9.46 -9.17 -2.48
N GLY A 213 -9.07 -8.10 -3.16
CA GLY A 213 -9.67 -6.77 -2.97
C GLY A 213 -9.18 -6.02 -1.75
N GLY A 214 -8.22 -6.57 -0.99
CA GLY A 214 -7.62 -5.91 0.15
C GLY A 214 -6.55 -4.87 -0.22
N LEU A 215 -5.99 -4.20 0.79
CA LEU A 215 -5.00 -3.12 0.61
C LEU A 215 -3.77 -3.55 -0.21
N ARG A 216 -3.36 -4.82 -0.14
CA ARG A 216 -2.21 -5.34 -0.90
C ARG A 216 -2.43 -5.26 -2.41
N ASP A 217 -3.66 -5.41 -2.90
CA ASP A 217 -3.96 -5.33 -4.33
C ASP A 217 -3.76 -3.89 -4.84
N LEU A 218 -4.13 -2.91 -4.02
CA LEU A 218 -3.84 -1.49 -4.29
C LEU A 218 -2.34 -1.20 -4.29
N HIS A 219 -1.57 -1.78 -3.36
CA HIS A 219 -0.11 -1.66 -3.34
C HIS A 219 0.51 -2.26 -4.61
N VAL A 220 0.03 -3.42 -5.06
CA VAL A 220 0.47 -4.04 -6.32
C VAL A 220 0.19 -3.11 -7.51
N LEU A 221 -0.99 -2.50 -7.58
CA LEU A 221 -1.31 -1.50 -8.59
C LEU A 221 -0.30 -0.34 -8.57
N GLN A 222 0.00 0.22 -7.39
CA GLN A 222 0.95 1.33 -7.25
C GLN A 222 2.38 0.92 -7.64
N TRP A 223 2.84 -0.26 -7.22
CA TRP A 223 4.16 -0.77 -7.58
C TRP A 223 4.32 -0.98 -9.08
N ILE A 224 3.28 -1.52 -9.72
CA ILE A 224 3.25 -1.72 -11.17
C ILE A 224 3.19 -0.37 -11.88
N GLY A 225 2.38 0.57 -11.37
CA GLY A 225 2.34 1.95 -11.85
C GLY A 225 3.70 2.63 -11.79
N MET A 226 4.42 2.47 -10.70
CA MET A 226 5.76 3.01 -10.53
C MET A 226 6.76 2.36 -11.49
N ALA A 227 6.74 1.04 -11.63
CA ALA A 227 7.65 0.30 -12.51
C ALA A 227 7.40 0.56 -14.00
N ARG A 228 6.13 0.64 -14.42
CA ARG A 228 5.74 0.78 -15.83
C ARG A 228 5.69 2.24 -16.28
N TYR A 229 5.10 3.09 -15.47
CA TYR A 229 4.74 4.46 -15.84
C TYR A 229 5.47 5.52 -15.04
N GLN A 230 6.35 5.12 -14.10
CA GLN A 230 7.09 6.06 -13.27
C GLN A 230 6.17 6.98 -12.44
N ALA A 231 5.00 6.46 -12.06
CA ALA A 231 3.98 7.12 -11.27
C ALA A 231 3.77 6.32 -9.99
N ALA A 232 4.15 6.89 -8.85
CA ALA A 232 4.21 6.20 -7.56
C ALA A 232 2.86 6.18 -6.82
N THR A 233 1.93 7.07 -7.19
CA THR A 233 0.63 7.21 -6.51
C THR A 233 -0.53 7.08 -7.49
N ILE A 234 -1.71 6.75 -6.97
CA ILE A 234 -2.96 6.75 -7.76
C ILE A 234 -3.27 8.14 -8.33
N GLN A 235 -2.87 9.20 -7.62
CA GLN A 235 -2.98 10.58 -8.09
C GLN A 235 -2.09 10.78 -9.32
N GLU A 236 -0.80 10.46 -9.23
CA GLU A 236 0.13 10.61 -10.35
C GLU A 236 -0.28 9.78 -11.58
N LEU A 237 -0.85 8.59 -11.37
CA LEU A 237 -1.40 7.77 -12.45
C LEU A 237 -2.60 8.45 -13.13
N THR A 238 -3.41 9.17 -12.37
CA THR A 238 -4.59 9.91 -12.87
C THR A 238 -4.17 11.18 -13.59
N ASP A 239 -3.25 11.96 -13.01
CA ASP A 239 -2.72 13.19 -13.59
C ASP A 239 -2.06 12.94 -14.96
N ARG A 240 -1.52 11.73 -15.18
CA ARG A 240 -0.93 11.28 -16.44
C ARG A 240 -1.92 10.59 -17.39
N GLY A 241 -3.21 10.55 -17.05
CA GLY A 241 -4.27 9.93 -17.87
C GLY A 241 -4.22 8.41 -17.96
N ILE A 242 -3.49 7.74 -17.05
CA ILE A 242 -3.38 6.26 -17.05
C ILE A 242 -4.58 5.64 -16.34
N LEU A 243 -5.00 6.26 -15.22
CA LEU A 243 -6.26 5.95 -14.54
C LEU A 243 -7.30 7.02 -14.89
N SER A 244 -8.56 6.60 -15.02
CA SER A 244 -9.65 7.56 -15.17
C SER A 244 -9.96 8.25 -13.83
N ARG A 245 -10.62 9.41 -13.88
CA ARG A 245 -11.10 10.09 -12.66
C ARG A 245 -12.07 9.21 -11.87
N GLN A 246 -12.88 8.39 -12.54
CA GLN A 246 -13.79 7.45 -11.89
C GLN A 246 -13.01 6.35 -11.15
N ASP A 247 -12.00 5.76 -11.79
CA ASP A 247 -11.14 4.76 -11.15
C ASP A 247 -10.41 5.35 -9.94
N TYR A 248 -9.92 6.60 -10.05
CA TYR A 248 -9.29 7.30 -8.94
C TYR A 248 -10.19 7.46 -7.72
N VAL A 249 -11.44 7.91 -7.93
CA VAL A 249 -12.42 8.07 -6.84
C VAL A 249 -12.71 6.72 -6.20
N ALA A 250 -13.02 5.70 -6.99
CA ALA A 250 -13.33 4.37 -6.47
C ALA A 250 -12.16 3.75 -5.67
N LEU A 251 -10.92 3.87 -6.17
CA LEU A 251 -9.73 3.38 -5.45
C LEU A 251 -9.48 4.19 -4.16
N THR A 252 -9.72 5.49 -4.19
CA THR A 252 -9.55 6.36 -3.01
C THR A 252 -10.58 6.04 -1.94
N GLU A 253 -11.85 5.89 -2.30
CA GLU A 253 -12.94 5.52 -1.39
C GLU A 253 -12.73 4.12 -0.79
N ALA A 254 -12.37 3.14 -1.61
CA ALA A 254 -12.07 1.79 -1.11
C ALA A 254 -10.86 1.78 -0.15
N ARG A 255 -9.80 2.55 -0.47
CA ARG A 255 -8.65 2.71 0.42
C ARG A 255 -9.04 3.37 1.74
N GLU A 256 -9.81 4.45 1.69
CA GLU A 256 -10.30 5.17 2.87
C GLU A 256 -11.08 4.22 3.79
N PHE A 257 -12.06 3.52 3.22
CA PHE A 257 -12.88 2.54 3.94
C PHE A 257 -12.03 1.45 4.59
N LEU A 258 -11.12 0.81 3.83
CA LEU A 258 -10.26 -0.26 4.35
C LEU A 258 -9.26 0.24 5.40
N TRP A 259 -8.75 1.46 5.26
CA TRP A 259 -7.92 2.10 6.29
C TRP A 259 -8.68 2.32 7.58
N ARG A 260 -9.93 2.80 7.49
CA ARG A 260 -10.77 3.04 8.66
C ARG A 260 -11.13 1.72 9.36
N VAL A 261 -11.52 0.69 8.62
CA VAL A 261 -11.75 -0.67 9.14
C VAL A 261 -10.50 -1.17 9.89
N ARG A 262 -9.33 -1.12 9.23
CA ARG A 262 -8.07 -1.57 9.82
C ARG A 262 -7.69 -0.77 11.07
N ALA A 263 -7.91 0.54 11.06
CA ALA A 263 -7.62 1.39 12.22
C ALA A 263 -8.52 1.04 13.42
N PHE A 264 -9.81 0.80 13.20
CA PHE A 264 -10.73 0.38 14.25
C PHE A 264 -10.35 -1.00 14.81
N MET A 265 -10.16 -2.00 13.96
CA MET A 265 -9.77 -3.35 14.38
C MET A 265 -8.49 -3.34 15.21
N HIS A 266 -7.45 -2.65 14.72
CA HIS A 266 -6.18 -2.59 15.43
C HIS A 266 -6.32 -1.90 16.78
N SER A 267 -7.11 -0.84 16.85
CA SER A 267 -7.34 -0.10 18.09
C SER A 267 -8.24 -0.85 19.07
N HIS A 268 -9.17 -1.67 18.58
CA HIS A 268 -10.04 -2.50 19.40
C HIS A 268 -9.30 -3.69 19.99
N ALA A 269 -8.53 -4.41 19.16
CA ALA A 269 -7.75 -5.56 19.56
C ALA A 269 -6.50 -5.21 20.38
N GLY A 270 -6.04 -3.95 20.33
CA GLY A 270 -4.79 -3.53 20.98
C GLY A 270 -3.53 -4.10 20.33
N MET A 271 -3.64 -4.59 19.10
CA MET A 271 -2.56 -5.22 18.32
C MET A 271 -2.86 -5.15 16.82
N ALA A 272 -1.90 -5.52 15.97
CA ALA A 272 -2.05 -5.55 14.51
C ALA A 272 -2.92 -6.73 14.02
N GLN A 273 -4.22 -6.69 14.32
CA GLN A 273 -5.20 -7.69 13.89
C GLN A 273 -5.69 -7.39 12.47
N GLU A 274 -5.49 -8.33 11.55
CA GLU A 274 -5.81 -8.13 10.12
C GLU A 274 -6.97 -9.02 9.62
N ILE A 275 -7.47 -9.93 10.47
CA ILE A 275 -8.60 -10.83 10.14
C ILE A 275 -9.89 -10.18 10.64
N LEU A 276 -10.80 -9.92 9.72
CA LEU A 276 -12.14 -9.40 9.99
C LEU A 276 -13.03 -10.57 10.43
N SER A 277 -12.89 -10.99 11.69
CA SER A 277 -13.67 -12.10 12.26
C SER A 277 -15.14 -11.74 12.41
N PHE A 278 -16.01 -12.73 12.65
CA PHE A 278 -17.44 -12.46 12.87
C PHE A 278 -17.70 -11.47 14.01
N ASP A 279 -16.95 -11.59 15.11
CA ASP A 279 -17.06 -10.67 16.26
C ASP A 279 -16.66 -9.24 15.87
N GLU A 280 -15.57 -9.09 15.11
CA GLU A 280 -15.13 -7.79 14.59
C GLU A 280 -16.16 -7.21 13.61
N GLN A 281 -16.82 -8.04 12.79
CA GLN A 281 -17.85 -7.59 11.86
C GLN A 281 -19.07 -7.00 12.57
N VAL A 282 -19.56 -7.68 13.60
CA VAL A 282 -20.69 -7.22 14.42
C VAL A 282 -20.31 -5.90 15.10
N TRP A 283 -19.15 -5.86 15.76
CA TRP A 283 -18.69 -4.67 16.46
C TRP A 283 -18.45 -3.49 15.50
N LEU A 284 -17.82 -3.71 14.35
CA LEU A 284 -17.61 -2.66 13.35
C LEU A 284 -18.92 -2.15 12.76
N ALA A 285 -19.91 -3.00 12.57
CA ALA A 285 -21.21 -2.56 12.05
C ALA A 285 -21.81 -1.46 12.94
N GLU A 286 -21.79 -1.66 14.26
CA GLU A 286 -22.22 -0.63 15.22
C GLU A 286 -21.35 0.63 15.13
N ARG A 287 -20.02 0.48 15.02
CA ARG A 287 -19.08 1.62 14.93
C ARG A 287 -19.23 2.44 13.65
N PHE A 288 -19.62 1.80 12.55
CA PHE A 288 -19.93 2.48 11.30
C PHE A 288 -21.36 3.06 11.30
N GLY A 289 -22.11 2.91 12.41
CA GLY A 289 -23.44 3.48 12.58
C GLY A 289 -24.55 2.68 11.91
N PHE A 290 -24.30 1.42 11.54
CA PHE A 290 -25.35 0.54 11.04
C PHE A 290 -26.29 0.11 12.17
N GLN A 291 -27.57 0.02 11.84
CA GLN A 291 -28.64 -0.44 12.73
C GLN A 291 -29.43 -1.52 12.02
N ASP A 292 -29.96 -2.46 12.79
CA ASP A 292 -30.82 -3.51 12.26
C ASP A 292 -32.05 -2.93 11.59
N ARG A 293 -32.39 -3.50 10.43
CA ARG A 293 -33.61 -3.19 9.68
C ARG A 293 -34.44 -4.45 9.54
N PRO A 294 -35.76 -4.35 9.30
CA PRO A 294 -36.56 -5.52 8.96
C PRO A 294 -35.91 -6.31 7.83
N HIS A 295 -35.59 -7.59 8.08
CA HIS A 295 -34.94 -8.51 7.14
C HIS A 295 -33.51 -8.18 6.71
N LEU A 296 -32.81 -7.28 7.40
CA LEU A 296 -31.42 -6.97 7.09
C LEU A 296 -30.66 -6.48 8.34
N LEU A 297 -29.77 -7.31 8.86
CA LEU A 297 -28.99 -7.02 10.05
C LEU A 297 -27.94 -5.93 9.79
N ALA A 298 -27.53 -5.21 10.83
CA ALA A 298 -26.48 -4.20 10.75
C ALA A 298 -25.16 -4.79 10.21
N VAL A 299 -24.80 -5.98 10.68
CA VAL A 299 -23.61 -6.71 10.22
C VAL A 299 -23.67 -7.06 8.74
N GLU A 300 -24.84 -7.43 8.22
CA GLU A 300 -25.03 -7.72 6.80
C GLU A 300 -24.88 -6.45 5.94
N GLN A 301 -25.39 -5.31 6.42
CA GLN A 301 -25.20 -4.01 5.75
C GLN A 301 -23.72 -3.62 5.68
N PHE A 302 -23.00 -3.76 6.81
CA PHE A 302 -21.57 -3.50 6.87
C PHE A 302 -20.81 -4.42 5.90
N MET A 303 -21.09 -5.71 5.91
CA MET A 303 -20.42 -6.67 5.02
C MET A 303 -20.76 -6.44 3.55
N GLN A 304 -22.00 -6.03 3.22
CA GLN A 304 -22.35 -5.60 1.85
C GLN A 304 -21.50 -4.40 1.39
N GLN A 305 -21.28 -3.41 2.26
CA GLN A 305 -20.40 -2.28 1.95
C GLN A 305 -18.94 -2.74 1.78
N TYR A 306 -18.46 -3.61 2.68
CA TYR A 306 -17.11 -4.19 2.60
C TYR A 306 -16.88 -4.93 1.28
N TYR A 307 -17.81 -5.79 0.86
CA TYR A 307 -17.70 -6.52 -0.41
C TYR A 307 -17.80 -5.59 -1.62
N ARG A 308 -18.60 -4.52 -1.56
CA ARG A 308 -18.67 -3.53 -2.65
C ARG A 308 -17.32 -2.85 -2.88
N HIS A 309 -16.66 -2.40 -1.81
CA HIS A 309 -15.34 -1.77 -1.92
C HIS A 309 -14.26 -2.75 -2.36
N THR A 310 -14.21 -3.94 -1.77
CA THR A 310 -13.16 -4.93 -2.09
C THR A 310 -13.33 -5.51 -3.50
N MET A 311 -14.55 -5.78 -3.95
CA MET A 311 -14.81 -6.23 -5.33
C MET A 311 -14.42 -5.16 -6.34
N GLY A 312 -14.87 -3.92 -6.14
CA GLY A 312 -14.52 -2.81 -7.03
C GLY A 312 -13.01 -2.59 -7.10
N LEU A 313 -12.32 -2.61 -5.95
CA LEU A 313 -10.86 -2.51 -5.89
C LEU A 313 -10.18 -3.66 -6.65
N TYR A 314 -10.63 -4.89 -6.45
CA TYR A 314 -10.07 -6.07 -7.12
C TYR A 314 -10.24 -6.00 -8.65
N GLU A 315 -11.44 -5.67 -9.14
CA GLU A 315 -11.73 -5.54 -10.56
C GLU A 315 -10.91 -4.43 -11.21
N LEU A 316 -10.81 -3.28 -10.55
CA LEU A 316 -9.99 -2.15 -10.99
C LEU A 316 -8.52 -2.52 -11.07
N CYS A 317 -7.97 -3.14 -10.03
CA CYS A 317 -6.59 -3.58 -10.00
C CYS A 317 -6.31 -4.63 -11.08
N THR A 318 -7.21 -5.59 -11.27
CA THR A 318 -7.09 -6.61 -12.32
C THR A 318 -7.08 -5.98 -13.71
N ARG A 319 -8.03 -5.09 -14.02
CA ARG A 319 -8.08 -4.38 -15.31
C ARG A 319 -6.83 -3.54 -15.55
N PHE A 320 -6.33 -2.84 -14.53
CA PHE A 320 -5.11 -2.05 -14.62
C PHE A 320 -3.89 -2.94 -14.91
N VAL A 321 -3.74 -4.04 -14.20
CA VAL A 321 -2.60 -4.94 -14.38
C VAL A 321 -2.66 -5.63 -15.73
N ASP A 322 -3.83 -6.06 -16.19
CA ASP A 322 -3.99 -6.67 -17.52
C ASP A 322 -3.59 -5.70 -18.64
N ARG A 323 -3.88 -4.39 -18.50
CA ARG A 323 -3.38 -3.34 -19.41
C ARG A 323 -1.86 -3.18 -19.36
N CYS A 324 -1.26 -3.36 -18.19
CA CYS A 324 0.17 -3.25 -18.00
C CYS A 324 0.94 -4.47 -18.54
N ARG A 325 0.28 -5.62 -18.75
CA ARG A 325 0.93 -6.81 -19.28
C ARG A 325 1.21 -6.62 -20.77
N ARG A 326 2.45 -6.92 -21.19
CA ARG A 326 2.77 -6.99 -22.61
C ARG A 326 2.06 -8.19 -23.21
N VAL A 327 1.27 -7.95 -24.24
CA VAL A 327 0.80 -9.02 -25.13
C VAL A 327 1.99 -9.44 -26.00
N PRO A 328 2.44 -10.71 -25.97
CA PRO A 328 3.55 -11.18 -26.79
C PRO A 328 3.32 -10.88 -28.27
N ILE A 329 4.41 -10.63 -29.02
CA ILE A 329 4.34 -10.36 -30.46
C ILE A 329 3.66 -11.52 -31.19
N TRP A 330 3.89 -12.77 -30.80
CA TRP A 330 3.21 -13.92 -31.38
C TRP A 330 1.69 -13.92 -31.11
N ARG A 331 1.21 -13.41 -29.96
CA ARG A 331 -0.24 -13.22 -29.72
C ARG A 331 -0.80 -12.07 -30.56
N ARG A 332 0.00 -11.04 -30.88
CA ARG A 332 -0.39 -9.97 -31.83
C ARG A 332 -0.42 -10.47 -33.27
N LEU A 333 0.55 -11.29 -33.67
CA LEU A 333 0.60 -11.94 -34.98
C LEU A 333 -0.50 -13.01 -35.11
N ALA A 334 -0.83 -13.73 -34.04
CA ALA A 334 -1.95 -14.66 -34.01
C ALA A 334 -3.32 -13.97 -34.19
N ARG A 335 -3.44 -12.67 -33.91
CA ARG A 335 -4.64 -11.88 -34.28
C ARG A 335 -4.74 -11.59 -35.78
N LEU A 336 -3.63 -11.73 -36.53
CA LEU A 336 -3.63 -11.64 -38.00
C LEU A 336 -3.97 -13.00 -38.64
N LEU A 337 -3.86 -14.10 -37.89
CA LEU A 337 -4.35 -15.39 -38.31
C LEU A 337 -5.85 -15.48 -38.00
N PRO A 338 -6.66 -16.10 -38.89
CA PRO A 338 -8.06 -16.32 -38.59
C PRO A 338 -8.18 -17.16 -37.32
N ALA A 339 -8.78 -16.59 -36.28
CA ALA A 339 -9.06 -17.33 -35.05
C ALA A 339 -9.99 -18.51 -35.40
N PRO A 340 -9.68 -19.74 -34.91
CA PRO A 340 -10.50 -20.89 -35.23
C PRO A 340 -11.93 -20.66 -34.74
N ARG A 341 -12.90 -20.80 -35.65
CA ARG A 341 -14.32 -20.73 -35.33
C ARG A 341 -14.72 -22.02 -34.61
N LEU A 342 -15.18 -21.89 -33.37
CA LEU A 342 -15.85 -22.95 -32.63
C LEU A 342 -17.35 -22.88 -32.90
N ASP A 343 -17.91 -24.02 -33.30
CA ASP A 343 -19.33 -24.20 -33.61
C ASP A 343 -19.91 -23.19 -34.62
N GLY A 344 -19.05 -22.53 -35.40
CA GLY A 344 -19.45 -21.51 -36.36
C GLY A 344 -19.80 -20.14 -35.77
N TYR A 345 -19.97 -20.02 -34.45
CA TYR A 345 -20.43 -18.79 -33.77
C TYR A 345 -19.38 -18.12 -32.89
N PHE A 346 -18.40 -18.88 -32.38
CA PHE A 346 -17.47 -18.40 -31.37
C PHE A 346 -16.03 -18.37 -31.89
N LEU A 347 -15.25 -17.39 -31.44
CA LEU A 347 -13.82 -17.26 -31.74
C LEU A 347 -13.03 -17.42 -30.45
N VAL A 348 -11.97 -18.23 -30.48
CA VAL A 348 -11.02 -18.30 -29.37
C VAL A 348 -9.84 -17.38 -29.68
N THR A 349 -9.69 -16.33 -28.87
CA THR A 349 -8.56 -15.41 -28.96
C THR A 349 -7.72 -15.52 -27.69
N GLY A 350 -6.74 -16.43 -27.69
CA GLY A 350 -5.92 -16.72 -26.51
C GLY A 350 -6.73 -17.44 -25.42
N GLU A 351 -6.84 -16.82 -24.24
CA GLU A 351 -7.63 -17.33 -23.10
C GLU A 351 -9.06 -16.76 -23.08
N GLN A 352 -9.47 -16.06 -24.14
CA GLN A 352 -10.78 -15.45 -24.25
C GLN A 352 -11.63 -16.10 -25.34
N LEU A 353 -12.91 -16.27 -25.03
CA LEU A 353 -13.96 -16.66 -25.96
C LEU A 353 -14.70 -15.39 -26.39
N THR A 354 -14.78 -15.15 -27.70
CA THR A 354 -15.49 -14.00 -28.27
C THR A 354 -16.45 -14.37 -29.40
N VAL A 355 -17.28 -13.42 -29.84
CA VAL A 355 -18.23 -13.59 -30.95
C VAL A 355 -17.83 -12.60 -32.06
N PRO A 356 -17.75 -13.05 -33.34
CA PRO A 356 -17.53 -12.18 -34.47
C PRO A 356 -18.55 -11.03 -34.50
N ALA A 357 -18.12 -9.82 -34.89
CA ALA A 357 -18.97 -8.64 -34.85
C ALA A 357 -20.28 -8.84 -35.62
N GLU A 358 -20.22 -9.53 -36.76
CA GLU A 358 -21.35 -9.88 -37.62
C GLU A 358 -22.36 -10.87 -36.99
N LEU A 359 -21.96 -11.61 -35.96
CA LEU A 359 -22.81 -12.60 -35.27
C LEU A 359 -23.22 -12.17 -33.86
N ARG A 360 -22.74 -11.02 -33.35
CA ARG A 360 -23.00 -10.58 -31.97
C ARG A 360 -24.48 -10.47 -31.65
N ASN A 361 -25.24 -9.71 -32.46
CA ASN A 361 -26.68 -9.54 -32.24
C ASN A 361 -27.39 -10.90 -32.23
N ARG A 362 -27.06 -11.77 -33.19
CA ARG A 362 -27.64 -13.11 -33.27
C ARG A 362 -27.36 -13.98 -32.03
N VAL A 363 -26.15 -13.91 -31.48
CA VAL A 363 -25.78 -14.68 -30.28
C VAL A 363 -26.42 -14.08 -29.03
N LEU A 364 -26.44 -12.74 -28.90
CA LEU A 364 -27.00 -12.05 -27.73
C LEU A 364 -28.54 -12.14 -27.68
N ASP A 365 -29.21 -12.18 -28.83
CA ASP A 365 -30.67 -12.31 -28.92
C ASP A 365 -31.16 -13.77 -28.80
N SER A 366 -30.24 -14.74 -28.76
CA SER A 366 -30.52 -16.18 -28.72
C SER A 366 -30.11 -16.77 -27.36
N PRO A 367 -31.08 -17.12 -26.49
CA PRO A 367 -30.79 -17.72 -25.19
C PRO A 367 -29.98 -19.03 -25.29
N ASP A 368 -30.22 -19.84 -26.31
CA ASP A 368 -29.50 -21.09 -26.55
C ASP A 368 -28.03 -20.87 -26.93
N LEU A 369 -27.73 -19.88 -27.76
CA LEU A 369 -26.35 -19.53 -28.13
C LEU A 369 -25.61 -18.86 -26.97
N LEU A 370 -26.30 -18.04 -26.16
CA LEU A 370 -25.75 -17.48 -24.93
C LEU A 370 -25.38 -18.58 -23.92
N LEU A 371 -26.27 -19.53 -23.67
CA LEU A 371 -25.98 -20.66 -22.77
C LEU A 371 -24.80 -21.49 -23.29
N ARG A 372 -24.73 -21.73 -24.60
CA ARG A 372 -23.57 -22.40 -25.22
C ARG A 372 -22.28 -21.59 -25.05
N LEU A 373 -22.31 -20.27 -25.17
CA LEU A 373 -21.14 -19.40 -24.93
C LEU A 373 -20.62 -19.59 -23.49
N PHE A 374 -21.52 -19.57 -22.49
CA PHE A 374 -21.16 -19.80 -21.09
C PHE A 374 -20.64 -21.22 -20.84
N ASP A 375 -21.27 -22.24 -21.41
CA ASP A 375 -20.83 -23.63 -21.27
C ASP A 375 -19.47 -23.89 -21.92
N LEU A 376 -19.22 -23.33 -23.10
CA LEU A 376 -17.92 -23.40 -23.77
C LEU A 376 -16.82 -22.70 -22.98
N ALA A 377 -17.12 -21.50 -22.46
CA ALA A 377 -16.20 -20.75 -21.61
C ALA A 377 -15.83 -21.56 -20.37
N ARG A 378 -16.82 -22.18 -19.70
CA ARG A 378 -16.62 -23.03 -18.52
C ARG A 378 -15.83 -24.30 -18.87
N PHE A 379 -16.25 -25.06 -19.89
CA PHE A 379 -15.64 -26.34 -20.27
C PHE A 379 -14.17 -26.18 -20.68
N ARG A 380 -13.86 -25.13 -21.44
CA ARG A 380 -12.49 -24.84 -21.91
C ARG A 380 -11.69 -23.94 -20.98
N ARG A 381 -12.25 -23.54 -19.84
CA ARG A 381 -11.63 -22.59 -18.88
C ARG A 381 -11.18 -21.26 -19.54
N LEU A 382 -12.00 -20.76 -20.47
CA LEU A 382 -11.79 -19.50 -21.16
C LEU A 382 -12.63 -18.39 -20.52
N ARG A 383 -12.14 -17.14 -20.55
CA ARG A 383 -12.90 -15.96 -20.12
C ARG A 383 -13.77 -15.47 -21.28
N ILE A 384 -15.01 -15.05 -21.02
CA ILE A 384 -15.81 -14.38 -22.05
C ILE A 384 -15.25 -12.97 -22.24
N ASP A 385 -15.05 -12.56 -23.48
CA ASP A 385 -14.61 -11.21 -23.83
C ASP A 385 -15.64 -10.17 -23.35
N THR A 386 -15.20 -9.27 -22.48
CA THR A 386 -16.08 -8.25 -21.87
C THR A 386 -16.57 -7.20 -22.85
N THR A 387 -16.05 -7.17 -24.08
CA THR A 387 -16.54 -6.27 -25.16
C THR A 387 -17.74 -6.82 -25.93
N LEU A 388 -18.26 -7.98 -25.51
CA LEU A 388 -19.49 -8.59 -26.02
C LEU A 388 -20.76 -8.12 -25.33
N LEU A 389 -20.62 -7.69 -24.08
CA LEU A 389 -21.65 -7.05 -23.27
C LEU A 389 -21.49 -5.53 -23.42
#